data_AF-A0A847ASQ4-F1
#
_entry.id   AF-A0A847ASQ4-F1
#
_cell.length_a   1.000
_cell.length_b   1.000
_cell.length_c   1.000
_cell.angle_alpha   90.00
_cell.angle_beta   90.00
_cell.angle_gamma   90.00
#
_symmetry.space_group_name_H-M   'P 1'
#
loop_
_entity.id
_entity.type
_entity.pdbx_description
1 polymer ?
#
loop_
_entity_poly.entity_id
_entity_poly.type
_entity_poly.pdbx_seq_one_letter_code
_entity_poly.pdbx_strand_id
1 'polypeptide(L)'
;MLNRLIYALVVFAMLLTIPNLSLNFLERKMNITSAAVIEDENSSKDANIKHEEKFDTIEVYEPELIKVYNNKTNEVMVIDFEEYLKGVVASEMPAEFNMEALKAQGITARTYLLYRLKKYPAGQPEHMDASICTSIHCQAWTSKDELIKSHAEGWYDNYWGKIEEAVNS
;
A
#
# COMPACT_ATOMS: atom_id res chain seq x y z
N MET A 1 40.37 33.55 3.41
CA MET A 1 39.89 32.31 4.06
C MET A 1 38.66 32.55 4.93
N LEU A 2 38.61 33.65 5.68
CA LEU A 2 37.49 34.01 6.56
C LEU A 2 36.11 34.02 5.86
N ASN A 3 35.99 34.63 4.67
CA ASN A 3 34.73 34.66 3.93
C ASN A 3 34.23 33.25 3.54
N ARG A 4 35.14 32.33 3.17
CA ARG A 4 34.78 30.95 2.82
C ARG A 4 34.26 30.17 4.03
N LEU A 5 34.83 30.45 5.22
CA LEU A 5 34.38 29.86 6.48
C LEU A 5 32.99 30.37 6.88
N ILE A 6 32.73 31.67 6.67
CA ILE A 6 31.42 32.29 6.91
C ILE A 6 30.35 31.67 6.00
N TYR A 7 30.62 31.53 4.70
CA TYR A 7 29.67 30.88 3.78
C TYR A 7 29.42 29.42 4.16
N ALA A 8 30.44 28.67 4.56
CA ALA A 8 30.29 27.29 5.01
C ALA A 8 29.39 27.17 6.25
N LEU A 9 29.55 28.08 7.23
CA LEU A 9 28.71 28.12 8.43
C LEU A 9 27.26 28.49 8.13
N VAL A 10 27.02 29.42 7.20
CA VAL A 10 25.66 29.82 6.80
C VAL A 10 24.94 28.67 6.09
N VAL A 11 25.61 27.97 5.17
CA VAL A 11 25.03 26.81 4.47
C VAL A 11 24.75 25.67 5.46
N PHE A 12 25.66 25.42 6.40
CA PHE A 12 25.46 24.40 7.43
C PHE A 12 24.27 24.73 8.35
N ALA A 13 24.11 26.00 8.74
CA ALA A 13 22.96 26.43 9.53
C ALA A 13 21.64 26.31 8.76
N MET A 14 21.61 26.59 7.45
CA MET A 14 20.42 26.39 6.61
C MET A 14 20.04 24.91 6.52
N LEU A 15 21.00 24.01 6.30
CA LEU A 15 20.75 22.56 6.22
C LEU A 15 20.15 21.99 7.51
N LEU A 16 20.48 22.55 8.67
CA LEU A 16 19.93 22.10 9.96
C LEU A 16 18.57 22.74 10.29
N THR A 17 18.33 23.97 9.84
CA THR A 17 17.11 24.72 10.21
C THR A 17 15.93 24.43 9.28
N ILE A 18 16.18 24.17 7.99
CA ILE A 18 15.12 23.92 7.00
C ILE A 18 14.31 22.65 7.32
N PRO A 19 14.92 21.49 7.67
CA PRO A 19 14.15 20.29 8.01
C PRO A 19 13.30 20.49 9.26
N ASN A 20 13.85 21.11 10.32
CA ASN A 20 13.15 21.37 11.57
C ASN A 20 11.98 22.36 11.40
N LEU A 21 12.16 23.42 10.60
CA LEU A 21 11.10 24.37 10.29
C LEU A 21 10.01 23.74 9.39
N SER A 22 10.40 22.87 8.46
CA SER A 22 9.47 22.12 7.61
C SER A 22 8.62 21.12 8.41
N LEU A 23 9.21 20.45 9.41
CA LEU A 23 8.49 19.55 10.32
C LEU A 23 7.47 20.31 11.17
N ASN A 24 7.84 21.44 11.78
CA ASN A 24 6.90 22.28 12.53
C ASN A 24 5.77 22.85 11.65
N PHE A 25 6.04 23.17 10.38
CA PHE A 25 5.01 23.62 9.44
C PHE A 25 4.07 22.47 9.03
N LEU A 26 4.60 21.26 8.85
CA LEU A 26 3.82 20.07 8.52
C LEU A 26 2.90 19.66 9.70
N GLU A 27 3.40 19.67 10.93
CA GLU A 27 2.59 19.44 12.15
C GLU A 27 1.42 20.43 12.23
N ARG A 28 1.67 21.71 11.95
CA ARG A 28 0.64 22.76 12.01
C ARG A 28 -0.41 22.63 10.89
N LYS A 29 -0.03 22.08 9.73
CA LYS A 29 -0.93 21.80 8.61
C LYS A 29 -1.75 20.51 8.82
N MET A 30 -1.20 19.54 9.56
CA MET A 30 -1.92 18.30 9.94
C MET A 30 -2.84 18.48 11.17
N ASN A 31 -2.71 19.57 11.92
CA ASN A 31 -3.63 19.90 13.02
C ASN A 31 -4.98 20.53 12.55
N ILE A 32 -5.34 20.32 11.28
CA ILE A 32 -6.71 20.47 10.75
C ILE A 32 -7.16 19.10 10.26
N THR A 33 -7.36 18.17 11.20
CA THR A 33 -8.47 17.19 11.29
C THR A 33 -8.32 16.46 12.63
N SER A 34 -8.34 17.21 13.74
CA SER A 34 -8.57 16.67 15.08
C SER A 34 -9.74 17.43 15.68
N ALA A 35 -10.93 17.15 15.13
CA ALA A 35 -12.20 17.44 15.78
C ALA A 35 -12.71 16.14 16.39
N ALA A 36 -12.10 15.75 17.51
CA ALA A 36 -12.69 14.90 18.56
C ALA A 36 -11.69 14.80 19.73
N VAL A 37 -11.50 15.91 20.45
CA VAL A 37 -11.17 15.85 21.88
C VAL A 37 -12.45 16.27 22.58
N ILE A 38 -13.20 15.29 23.10
CA ILE A 38 -14.07 15.52 24.25
C ILE A 38 -13.16 15.31 25.45
N GLU A 39 -13.09 16.36 26.29
CA GLU A 39 -12.28 16.42 27.49
C GLU A 39 -12.69 15.34 28.49
N ASP A 40 -11.68 14.70 29.08
CA ASP A 40 -11.82 13.80 30.23
C ASP A 40 -12.36 14.58 31.44
N GLU A 41 -13.61 14.32 31.84
CA GLU A 41 -14.02 14.41 33.23
C GLU A 41 -14.16 13.00 33.82
N ASN A 42 -13.42 12.81 34.90
CA ASN A 42 -13.23 11.55 35.60
C ASN A 42 -14.47 11.20 36.44
N SER A 43 -15.21 10.16 36.07
CA SER A 43 -16.05 9.40 37.00
C SER A 43 -16.11 7.94 36.59
N SER A 44 -15.36 7.12 37.33
CA SER A 44 -15.53 5.68 37.41
C SER A 44 -16.99 5.29 37.59
N LYS A 45 -17.49 4.43 36.69
CA LYS A 45 -18.53 3.43 36.91
C LYS A 45 -18.60 2.49 35.71
N ASP A 46 -18.64 1.20 36.04
CA ASP A 46 -18.79 0.07 35.15
C ASP A 46 -19.83 0.28 34.04
N ALA A 47 -19.45 -0.02 32.80
CA ALA A 47 -20.37 -0.56 31.81
C ALA A 47 -19.58 -1.32 30.75
N ASN A 48 -19.58 -2.64 30.91
CA ASN A 48 -19.34 -3.61 29.85
C ASN A 48 -20.37 -3.36 28.74
N ILE A 49 -20.02 -2.57 27.72
CA ILE A 49 -20.85 -2.36 26.54
C ILE A 49 -20.22 -3.15 25.40
N LYS A 50 -20.74 -4.36 25.19
CA LYS A 50 -20.60 -5.08 23.93
C LYS A 50 -21.33 -4.29 22.85
N HIS A 51 -20.62 -3.45 22.13
CA HIS A 51 -21.12 -2.87 20.88
C HIS A 51 -20.93 -3.93 19.78
N GLU A 52 -21.91 -4.81 19.62
CA GLU A 52 -22.09 -5.57 18.39
C GLU A 52 -22.64 -4.59 17.34
N GLU A 53 -21.74 -3.90 16.63
CA GLU A 53 -22.14 -3.26 15.37
C GLU A 53 -22.43 -4.37 14.36
N LYS A 54 -23.71 -4.52 14.05
CA LYS A 54 -24.18 -5.37 12.97
C LYS A 54 -23.73 -4.74 11.65
N PHE A 55 -22.53 -5.09 11.20
CA PHE A 55 -22.04 -4.80 9.86
C PHE A 55 -23.00 -5.46 8.87
N ASP A 56 -23.79 -4.66 8.16
CA ASP A 56 -24.52 -5.16 6.99
C ASP A 56 -23.45 -5.59 5.99
N THR A 57 -23.31 -6.90 5.79
CA THR A 57 -22.34 -7.48 4.86
C THR A 57 -22.73 -7.06 3.45
N ILE A 58 -22.16 -5.97 2.96
CA ILE A 58 -22.23 -5.63 1.53
C ILE A 58 -21.47 -6.75 0.82
N GLU A 59 -22.18 -7.54 0.01
CA GLU A 59 -21.50 -8.53 -0.85
C GLU A 59 -20.64 -7.78 -1.87
N VAL A 60 -19.33 -7.81 -1.64
CA VAL A 60 -18.33 -7.28 -2.56
C VAL A 60 -18.07 -8.35 -3.61
N TYR A 61 -18.44 -8.07 -4.85
CA TYR A 61 -18.17 -8.98 -5.97
C TYR A 61 -16.68 -8.97 -6.32
N GLU A 62 -16.02 -10.11 -6.13
CA GLU A 62 -14.67 -10.37 -6.59
C GLU A 62 -14.74 -11.23 -7.87
N PRO A 63 -14.24 -10.75 -9.02
CA PRO A 63 -14.24 -11.55 -10.24
C PRO A 63 -13.20 -12.67 -10.13
N GLU A 64 -13.47 -13.82 -10.76
CA GLU A 64 -12.50 -14.92 -10.85
C GLU A 64 -11.25 -14.50 -11.64
N LEU A 65 -11.45 -13.79 -12.76
CA LEU A 65 -10.38 -13.37 -13.65
C LEU A 65 -10.42 -11.85 -13.89
N ILE A 66 -9.23 -11.26 -14.03
CA ILE A 66 -9.05 -9.83 -14.33
C ILE A 66 -8.19 -9.64 -15.58
N LYS A 67 -8.40 -8.51 -16.27
CA LYS A 67 -7.52 -8.04 -17.34
C LYS A 67 -6.48 -7.07 -16.78
N VAL A 68 -5.21 -7.37 -17.00
CA VAL A 68 -4.07 -6.57 -16.53
C VAL A 68 -3.21 -6.19 -17.72
N TYR A 69 -2.84 -4.92 -17.84
CA TYR A 69 -1.88 -4.47 -18.85
C TYR A 69 -0.45 -4.71 -18.36
N ASN A 70 0.31 -5.55 -19.07
CA ASN A 70 1.70 -5.81 -18.77
C ASN A 70 2.59 -4.74 -19.41
N ASN A 71 3.16 -3.85 -18.59
CA ASN A 71 4.03 -2.78 -19.06
C ASN A 71 5.36 -3.28 -19.67
N LYS A 72 5.78 -4.52 -19.43
CA LYS A 72 7.01 -5.10 -20.00
C LYS A 72 6.79 -5.61 -21.43
N THR A 73 5.64 -6.24 -21.69
CA THR A 73 5.32 -6.84 -22.99
C THR A 73 4.41 -5.95 -23.84
N ASN A 74 3.79 -4.92 -23.25
CA ASN A 74 2.75 -4.07 -23.84
C ASN A 74 1.48 -4.84 -24.25
N GLU A 75 1.19 -5.95 -23.58
CA GLU A 75 0.04 -6.81 -23.85
C GLU A 75 -0.93 -6.83 -22.67
N VAL A 76 -2.20 -7.13 -22.95
CA VAL A 76 -3.17 -7.41 -21.90
C VAL A 76 -3.17 -8.90 -21.59
N MET A 77 -2.92 -9.23 -20.33
CA MET A 77 -2.97 -10.58 -19.79
C MET A 77 -4.25 -10.78 -18.98
N VAL A 78 -4.75 -12.02 -18.96
CA VAL A 78 -5.86 -12.45 -18.10
C VAL A 78 -5.27 -13.26 -16.96
N ILE A 79 -5.53 -12.84 -15.72
CA ILE A 79 -4.96 -13.43 -14.50
C ILE A 79 -6.10 -13.74 -13.54
N ASP A 80 -5.95 -14.81 -12.77
CA ASP A 80 -6.74 -15.04 -11.57
C ASP A 80 -6.59 -13.86 -10.58
N PHE A 81 -7.71 -13.47 -9.97
CA PHE A 81 -7.77 -12.33 -9.07
C PHE A 81 -6.83 -12.47 -7.86
N GLU A 82 -6.79 -13.65 -7.25
CA GLU A 82 -5.95 -13.91 -6.09
C GLU A 82 -4.47 -14.06 -6.48
N GLU A 83 -4.18 -14.69 -7.62
CA GLU A 83 -2.80 -14.74 -8.15
C GLU A 83 -2.24 -13.35 -8.47
N TYR A 84 -3.08 -12.44 -8.96
CA TYR A 84 -2.66 -11.05 -9.11
C TYR A 84 -2.27 -10.43 -7.77
N LEU A 85 -3.10 -10.60 -6.73
CA LEU A 85 -2.84 -10.04 -5.40
C LEU A 85 -1.57 -10.61 -4.76
N LYS A 86 -1.31 -11.92 -4.88
CA LYS A 86 -0.05 -12.53 -4.43
C LYS A 86 1.17 -11.88 -5.10
N GLY A 87 1.09 -11.67 -6.42
CA GLY A 87 2.14 -10.99 -7.18
C GLY A 87 2.34 -9.53 -6.74
N VAL A 88 1.27 -8.82 -6.39
CA VAL A 88 1.35 -7.45 -5.83
C VAL A 88 2.01 -7.45 -4.46
N VAL A 89 1.53 -8.27 -3.52
CA VAL A 89 2.09 -8.31 -2.15
C VAL A 89 3.58 -8.65 -2.18
N ALA A 90 3.98 -9.63 -3.00
CA ALA A 90 5.37 -10.01 -3.15
C ALA A 90 6.25 -8.95 -3.83
N SER A 91 5.66 -8.06 -4.64
CA SER A 91 6.41 -7.01 -5.35
C SER A 91 6.49 -5.70 -4.57
N GLU A 92 5.49 -5.40 -3.74
CA GLU A 92 5.40 -4.16 -2.97
C GLU A 92 6.07 -4.28 -1.60
N MET A 93 6.14 -5.50 -1.03
CA MET A 93 6.62 -5.68 0.34
C MET A 93 7.58 -6.88 0.48
N PRO A 94 8.72 -6.72 1.20
CA PRO A 94 9.62 -7.83 1.47
C PRO A 94 8.91 -8.95 2.23
N ALA A 95 9.08 -10.20 1.80
CA ALA A 95 8.39 -11.34 2.38
C ALA A 95 8.85 -11.66 3.82
N GLU A 96 10.01 -11.15 4.22
CA GLU A 96 10.54 -11.18 5.58
C GLU A 96 9.67 -10.39 6.58
N PHE A 97 8.87 -9.44 6.11
CA PHE A 97 8.05 -8.59 6.97
C PHE A 97 7.07 -9.41 7.81
N ASN A 98 6.62 -8.82 8.92
CA ASN A 98 5.67 -9.49 9.81
C ASN A 98 4.39 -9.90 9.05
N MET A 99 3.79 -11.03 9.43
CA MET A 99 2.57 -11.54 8.82
C MET A 99 1.45 -10.49 8.77
N GLU A 100 1.26 -9.73 9.84
CA GLU A 100 0.20 -8.71 9.91
C GLU A 100 0.45 -7.54 8.95
N ALA A 101 1.72 -7.23 8.64
CA ALA A 101 2.04 -6.27 7.60
C ALA A 101 1.68 -6.83 6.20
N LEU A 102 1.91 -8.12 5.96
CA LEU A 102 1.59 -8.76 4.67
C LEU A 102 0.08 -8.80 4.46
N LYS A 103 -0.69 -9.12 5.51
CA LYS A 103 -2.16 -9.07 5.48
C LYS A 103 -2.67 -7.66 5.21
N ALA A 104 -2.12 -6.67 5.90
CA ALA A 104 -2.48 -5.27 5.67
C ALA A 104 -2.23 -4.84 4.22
N GLN A 105 -1.10 -5.28 3.63
CA GLN A 105 -0.81 -5.05 2.22
C GLN A 105 -1.78 -5.81 1.30
N GLY A 106 -2.15 -7.04 1.64
CA GLY A 106 -3.16 -7.83 0.92
C GLY A 106 -4.51 -7.11 0.84
N ILE A 107 -5.01 -6.61 1.97
CA ILE A 107 -6.26 -5.81 2.02
C ILE A 107 -6.12 -4.52 1.22
N THR A 108 -4.98 -3.83 1.32
CA THR A 108 -4.73 -2.59 0.57
C THR A 108 -4.76 -2.85 -0.93
N ALA A 109 -4.08 -3.91 -1.39
CA ALA A 109 -4.04 -4.28 -2.80
C ALA A 109 -5.40 -4.70 -3.34
N ARG A 110 -6.15 -5.53 -2.59
CA ARG A 110 -7.50 -5.95 -2.92
C ARG A 110 -8.45 -4.76 -3.03
N THR A 111 -8.41 -3.85 -2.06
CA THR A 111 -9.22 -2.62 -2.06
C THR A 111 -8.93 -1.77 -3.29
N TYR A 112 -7.65 -1.57 -3.62
CA TYR A 112 -7.27 -0.81 -4.80
C TYR A 112 -7.73 -1.48 -6.09
N LEU A 113 -7.48 -2.78 -6.26
CA LEU A 113 -7.90 -3.54 -7.43
C LEU A 113 -9.41 -3.44 -7.68
N LEU A 114 -10.22 -3.69 -6.65
CA LEU A 114 -11.69 -3.62 -6.76
C LEU A 114 -12.17 -2.21 -7.10
N TYR A 115 -11.59 -1.17 -6.49
CA TYR A 115 -11.87 0.22 -6.84
C TYR A 115 -11.58 0.49 -8.33
N ARG A 116 -10.44 -0.01 -8.82
CA ARG A 116 -9.99 0.19 -10.20
C ARG A 116 -10.89 -0.54 -11.21
N LEU A 117 -11.25 -1.79 -10.92
CA LEU A 117 -12.21 -2.58 -11.72
C LEU A 117 -13.57 -1.89 -11.78
N LYS A 118 -14.07 -1.36 -10.65
CA LYS A 118 -15.35 -0.64 -10.59
C LYS A 118 -15.31 0.68 -11.35
N LYS A 119 -14.22 1.44 -11.25
CA LYS A 119 -14.10 2.77 -11.87
C LYS A 119 -13.82 2.69 -13.37
N TYR A 120 -13.11 1.67 -13.82
CA TYR A 120 -12.64 1.51 -15.20
C TYR A 120 -12.99 0.12 -15.75
N PRO A 121 -14.28 -0.25 -15.85
CA PRO A 121 -14.70 -1.61 -16.21
C PRO A 121 -14.31 -2.02 -17.64
N ALA A 122 -14.11 -1.05 -18.53
CA ALA A 122 -13.68 -1.26 -19.91
C ALA A 122 -12.23 -0.87 -20.16
N GLY A 123 -11.47 -0.49 -19.12
CA GLY A 123 -10.10 0.03 -19.22
C GLY A 123 -10.00 1.55 -19.01
N GLN A 124 -8.77 2.09 -19.02
CA GLN A 124 -8.50 3.52 -18.77
C GLN A 124 -7.59 4.14 -19.84
N PRO A 125 -7.46 5.48 -19.94
CA PRO A 125 -6.73 6.14 -21.03
C PRO A 125 -5.29 5.64 -21.24
N GLU A 126 -4.58 5.31 -20.16
CA GLU A 126 -3.20 4.83 -20.20
C GLU A 126 -3.08 3.38 -20.69
N HIS A 127 -4.16 2.60 -20.56
CA HIS A 127 -4.24 1.21 -21.02
C HIS A 127 -5.71 0.83 -21.26
N MET A 128 -6.15 1.05 -22.50
CA MET A 128 -7.55 1.05 -22.89
C MET A 128 -8.27 -0.28 -22.72
N ASP A 129 -7.55 -1.40 -22.65
CA ASP A 129 -8.15 -2.75 -22.61
C ASP A 129 -8.03 -3.44 -21.23
N ALA A 130 -7.56 -2.73 -20.20
CA ALA A 130 -7.36 -3.27 -18.85
C ALA A 130 -7.64 -2.21 -17.78
N SER A 131 -8.23 -2.59 -16.64
CA SER A 131 -8.51 -1.65 -15.54
C SER A 131 -7.28 -1.29 -14.71
N ILE A 132 -6.21 -2.09 -14.82
CA ILE A 132 -4.98 -2.01 -14.02
C ILE A 132 -3.75 -2.38 -14.86
N CYS A 133 -2.55 -2.00 -14.42
CA CYS A 133 -1.28 -2.35 -15.04
C CYS A 133 -0.23 -2.81 -14.04
N THR A 134 0.89 -3.35 -14.53
CA THR A 134 1.98 -3.92 -13.70
C THR A 134 3.05 -2.92 -13.25
N SER A 135 2.98 -1.66 -13.70
CA SER A 135 3.90 -0.59 -13.30
C SER A 135 3.44 0.20 -12.07
N ILE A 136 4.33 1.06 -11.55
CA ILE A 136 4.08 2.01 -10.45
C ILE A 136 2.90 2.97 -10.69
N HIS A 137 2.38 3.05 -11.91
CA HIS A 137 1.15 3.79 -12.19
C HIS A 137 -0.06 3.21 -11.44
N CYS A 138 -0.10 1.89 -11.27
CA CYS A 138 -1.14 1.20 -10.52
C CYS A 138 -0.57 0.61 -9.23
N GLN A 139 0.04 -0.57 -9.34
CA GLN A 139 0.69 -1.28 -8.27
C GLN A 139 1.86 -2.06 -8.87
N ALA A 140 2.96 -2.16 -8.14
CA ALA A 140 4.05 -3.04 -8.53
C ALA A 140 3.52 -4.47 -8.58
N TRP A 141 3.74 -5.12 -9.72
CA TRP A 141 3.38 -6.52 -9.91
C TRP A 141 4.47 -7.23 -10.69
N THR A 142 4.79 -8.43 -10.25
CA THR A 142 5.76 -9.32 -10.86
C THR A 142 5.17 -10.72 -10.87
N SER A 143 5.32 -11.44 -11.97
CA SER A 143 4.79 -12.81 -12.06
C SER A 143 5.53 -13.71 -11.07
N LYS A 144 4.87 -14.77 -10.60
CA LYS A 144 5.47 -15.79 -9.74
C LYS A 144 6.80 -16.32 -10.30
N ASP A 145 6.83 -16.64 -11.59
CA ASP A 145 8.05 -17.13 -12.26
C ASP A 145 9.17 -16.08 -12.28
N GLU A 146 8.84 -14.81 -12.49
CA GLU A 146 9.82 -13.71 -12.44
C GLU A 146 10.31 -13.45 -11.02
N LEU A 147 9.46 -13.57 -10.01
CA LEU A 147 9.85 -13.48 -8.60
C LEU A 147 10.84 -14.59 -8.24
N ILE A 148 10.54 -15.84 -8.63
CA ILE A 148 11.45 -16.99 -8.40
C ILE A 148 12.80 -16.75 -9.08
N LYS A 149 12.82 -16.22 -10.31
CA LYS A 149 14.05 -15.94 -11.05
C LYS A 149 14.87 -14.77 -10.50
N SER A 150 14.21 -13.79 -9.88
CA SER A 150 14.85 -12.57 -9.38
C SER A 150 15.36 -12.69 -7.94
N HIS A 151 14.98 -13.73 -7.22
CA HIS A 151 15.41 -13.99 -5.84
C HIS A 151 16.40 -15.15 -5.75
N ALA A 152 17.05 -15.27 -4.59
CA ALA A 152 17.96 -16.37 -4.30
C ALA A 152 17.24 -17.72 -4.25
N GLU A 153 18.00 -18.80 -4.48
CA GLU A 153 17.50 -20.17 -4.34
C GLU A 153 16.85 -20.40 -2.97
N GLY A 154 15.71 -21.08 -2.95
CA GLY A 154 14.92 -21.33 -1.74
C GLY A 154 14.00 -20.18 -1.32
N TRP A 155 14.02 -19.00 -1.99
CA TRP A 155 13.07 -17.92 -1.68
C TRP A 155 11.61 -18.37 -1.78
N TYR A 156 11.29 -19.12 -2.84
CA TYR A 156 9.95 -19.66 -3.05
C TYR A 156 9.48 -20.53 -1.88
N ASP A 157 10.29 -21.51 -1.50
CA ASP A 157 9.96 -22.47 -0.45
C ASP A 157 9.85 -21.80 0.92
N ASN A 158 10.65 -20.77 1.17
CA ASN A 158 10.66 -20.05 2.44
C ASN A 158 9.49 -19.06 2.59
N TYR A 159 9.03 -18.45 1.48
CA TYR A 159 8.20 -17.25 1.57
C TYR A 159 6.89 -17.29 0.78
N TRP A 160 6.78 -18.09 -0.28
CA TRP A 160 5.57 -18.06 -1.11
C TRP A 160 4.33 -18.47 -0.30
N GLY A 161 4.43 -19.53 0.51
CA GLY A 161 3.32 -19.96 1.37
C GLY A 161 2.87 -18.89 2.37
N LYS A 162 3.80 -18.06 2.86
CA LYS A 162 3.50 -16.93 3.75
C LYS A 162 2.75 -15.80 3.04
N ILE A 163 3.12 -15.51 1.78
CA ILE A 163 2.41 -14.54 0.94
C ILE A 163 1.01 -15.04 0.61
N GLU A 164 0.87 -16.32 0.28
CA GLU A 164 -0.43 -16.95 0.02
C GLU A 164 -1.34 -16.89 1.23
N GLU A 165 -0.82 -17.24 2.42
CA GLU A 165 -1.56 -17.13 3.67
C GLU A 165 -2.01 -15.69 3.94
N ALA A 166 -1.13 -14.71 3.73
CA ALA A 166 -1.45 -13.31 3.97
C ALA A 166 -2.52 -12.74 3.02
N VAL A 167 -2.58 -13.22 1.78
CA VAL A 167 -3.58 -12.78 0.80
C VAL A 167 -4.94 -13.47 1.02
N ASN A 168 -4.92 -14.74 1.40
CA ASN A 168 -6.11 -15.59 1.56
C ASN A 168 -6.78 -15.50 2.95
N SER A 169 -6.15 -14.81 3.92
CA SER A 169 -6.64 -14.72 5.32
C SER A 169 -7.81 -13.77 5.52
#